data_AF-A0A7Y4YNL0-F1
#
_entry.id   AF-A0A7Y4YNL0-F1
#
_cell.length_a   1.000
_cell.length_b   1.000
_cell.length_c   1.000
_cell.angle_alpha   90.00
_cell.angle_beta   90.00
_cell.angle_gamma   90.00
#
_symmetry.space_group_name_H-M   'P 1'
#
loop_
_entity.id
_entity.type
_entity.pdbx_description
1 polymer ?
#
loop_
_entity_poly.entity_id
_entity_poly.type
_entity_poly.pdbx_seq_one_letter_code
_entity_poly.pdbx_strand_id
1 'polypeptide(L)'
;MLDYPQSPDQKSKKACTHYVRGIFYWTLMREFVTTGMLVFSILFGIVVFTQLIRFLGESVSGYLAVDAVAVMLGFSAVTSLPIILSISLFLSVLMTLTRCYRDSEMVVWFSAGI
;
A
#
# COMPACT_ATOMS: atom_id res chain seq x y z
N MET A 1 19.70 29.11 55.36
CA MET A 1 20.42 28.64 54.16
C MET A 1 19.55 27.53 53.59
N LEU A 2 18.72 27.88 52.60
CA LEU A 2 17.44 27.23 52.31
C LEU A 2 17.59 26.21 51.16
N ASP A 3 17.10 25.00 51.40
CA ASP A 3 16.86 23.94 50.42
C ASP A 3 16.28 24.46 49.11
N TYR A 4 16.99 24.23 48.00
CA TYR A 4 16.40 24.29 46.67
C TYR A 4 16.23 22.86 46.15
N PRO A 5 14.99 22.43 45.84
CA PRO A 5 14.74 21.08 45.35
C PRO A 5 15.35 20.92 43.95
N GLN A 6 16.03 19.80 43.75
CA GLN A 6 16.43 19.32 42.42
C GLN A 6 15.16 19.13 41.57
N SER A 7 15.06 19.82 40.44
CA SER A 7 14.04 19.55 39.41
C SER A 7 14.49 18.38 38.54
N PRO A 8 13.80 17.22 38.54
CA PRO A 8 14.06 16.20 37.54
C PRO A 8 13.31 16.54 36.22
N ASP A 9 13.75 15.88 35.14
CA ASP A 9 13.02 15.71 33.88
C ASP A 9 13.20 16.71 32.71
N GLN A 10 14.44 16.83 32.24
CA GLN A 10 14.73 17.22 30.84
C GLN A 10 14.88 16.01 29.89
N LYS A 11 14.71 14.76 30.36
CA LYS A 11 14.91 13.53 29.56
C LYS A 11 13.66 13.08 28.77
N SER A 12 12.47 13.56 29.13
CA SER A 12 11.19 13.18 28.51
C SER A 12 10.98 13.76 27.10
N LYS A 13 11.48 14.98 26.82
CA LYS A 13 11.28 15.64 25.51
C LYS A 13 11.94 14.91 24.33
N LYS A 14 13.13 14.31 24.52
CA LYS A 14 13.85 13.59 23.45
C LYS A 14 13.21 12.26 23.08
N ALA A 15 12.61 11.56 24.06
CA ALA A 15 11.88 10.31 23.82
C ALA A 15 10.57 10.57 23.07
N CYS A 16 9.87 11.66 23.41
CA CYS A 16 8.65 12.08 22.72
C CYS A 16 8.90 12.37 21.23
N THR A 17 9.98 13.09 20.87
CA THR A 17 10.28 13.38 19.45
C THR A 17 10.58 12.12 18.63
N HIS A 18 11.29 11.14 19.20
CA HIS A 18 11.58 9.89 18.50
C HIS A 18 10.34 8.99 18.36
N TYR A 19 9.46 9.00 19.37
CA TYR A 19 8.18 8.29 19.36
C TYR A 19 7.20 8.88 18.34
N VAL A 20 7.09 10.21 18.31
CA VAL A 20 6.28 10.97 17.35
C VAL A 20 6.74 10.71 15.92
N ARG A 21 8.05 10.66 15.65
CA ARG A 21 8.57 10.32 14.31
C ARG A 21 8.22 8.89 13.87
N GLY A 22 8.14 7.95 14.80
CA GLY A 22 7.65 6.60 14.53
C GLY A 22 6.17 6.59 14.14
N ILE A 23 5.30 7.21 14.95
CA ILE A 23 3.84 7.19 14.75
C ILE A 23 3.43 7.75 13.38
N PHE A 24 4.12 8.78 12.89
CA PHE A 24 3.85 9.35 11.56
C PHE A 24 4.13 8.37 10.43
N TYR A 25 5.31 7.73 10.45
CA TYR A 25 5.66 6.75 9.43
C TYR A 25 4.70 5.56 9.41
N TRP A 26 4.29 5.08 10.59
CA TRP A 26 3.30 4.01 10.71
C TRP A 26 1.92 4.42 10.19
N THR A 27 1.50 5.66 10.42
CA THR A 27 0.22 6.18 9.93
C THR A 27 0.24 6.33 8.40
N LEU A 28 1.30 6.91 7.86
CA LEU A 28 1.49 7.05 6.41
C LEU A 28 1.61 5.71 5.70
N MET A 29 2.36 4.77 6.27
CA MET A 29 2.47 3.42 5.73
C MET A 29 1.12 2.71 5.76
N ARG A 30 0.32 2.89 6.82
CA ARG A 30 -1.01 2.29 6.91
C ARG A 30 -1.96 2.86 5.86
N GLU A 31 -1.94 4.17 5.63
CA GLU A 31 -2.73 4.80 4.57
C GLU A 31 -2.28 4.32 3.18
N PHE A 32 -0.97 4.31 2.93
CA PHE A 32 -0.39 3.80 1.70
C PHE A 32 -0.77 2.34 1.42
N VAL A 33 -0.68 1.47 2.44
CA VAL A 33 -1.06 0.05 2.32
C VAL A 33 -2.56 -0.10 2.08
N THR A 34 -3.40 0.72 2.73
CA THR A 34 -4.85 0.67 2.55
C THR A 34 -5.24 1.07 1.13
N THR A 35 -4.71 2.20 0.63
CA THR A 35 -4.91 2.64 -0.76
C THR A 35 -4.34 1.64 -1.76
N GLY A 36 -3.16 1.07 -1.47
CA GLY A 36 -2.52 0.08 -2.33
C GLY A 36 -3.28 -1.23 -2.42
N MET A 37 -3.81 -1.72 -1.30
CA MET A 37 -4.67 -2.91 -1.27
C MET A 37 -5.95 -2.70 -2.09
N LEU A 38 -6.56 -1.51 -2.02
CA LEU A 38 -7.74 -1.19 -2.84
C LEU A 38 -7.41 -1.21 -4.34
N VAL A 39 -6.36 -0.51 -4.76
CA VAL A 39 -5.93 -0.45 -6.18
C VAL A 39 -5.51 -1.83 -6.68
N PHE A 40 -4.75 -2.58 -5.88
CA PHE A 40 -4.34 -3.95 -6.18
C PHE A 40 -5.55 -4.87 -6.35
N SER A 41 -6.52 -4.84 -5.43
CA SER A 41 -7.71 -5.70 -5.49
C SER A 41 -8.55 -5.43 -6.73
N ILE A 42 -8.71 -4.17 -7.13
CA ILE A 42 -9.46 -3.79 -8.33
C ILE A 42 -8.72 -4.29 -9.58
N LEU A 43 -7.42 -4.00 -9.70
CA LEU A 43 -6.63 -4.38 -10.86
C LEU A 43 -6.50 -5.91 -10.99
N PHE A 44 -6.25 -6.59 -9.89
CA PHE A 44 -6.20 -8.05 -9.81
C PHE A 44 -7.53 -8.67 -10.24
N GLY A 45 -8.66 -8.13 -9.77
CA GLY A 45 -10.00 -8.59 -10.18
C GLY A 45 -10.23 -8.47 -11.69
N ILE A 46 -9.84 -7.35 -12.30
CA ILE A 46 -9.95 -7.13 -13.75
C ILE A 46 -9.11 -8.16 -14.52
N VAL A 47 -7.87 -8.41 -14.09
CA VAL A 47 -6.99 -9.38 -14.77
C VAL A 47 -7.54 -10.81 -14.63
N VAL A 48 -7.99 -11.21 -13.43
CA VAL A 48 -8.57 -12.54 -13.23
C VAL A 48 -9.83 -12.73 -14.09
N PHE A 49 -10.71 -11.72 -14.15
CA PHE A 49 -11.92 -11.79 -14.94
C PHE A 49 -11.64 -11.88 -16.45
N THR A 50 -10.73 -11.07 -16.96
CA THR A 50 -10.33 -11.12 -18.38
C THR A 50 -9.68 -12.45 -18.75
N GLN A 51 -8.84 -13.01 -17.87
CA GLN A 51 -8.22 -14.33 -18.05
C GLN A 51 -9.26 -15.45 -18.04
N LEU A 52 -10.24 -15.38 -17.13
CA LEU A 52 -11.33 -16.33 -17.06
C LEU A 52 -12.13 -16.32 -18.39
N ILE A 53 -12.49 -15.14 -18.90
CA ILE A 53 -13.20 -15.02 -20.18
C ILE A 53 -12.38 -15.61 -21.32
N ARG A 54 -11.07 -15.35 -21.37
CA ARG A 54 -10.18 -15.91 -22.40
C ARG A 54 -10.18 -17.43 -22.37
N PHE A 55 -10.00 -18.05 -21.20
CA PHE A 55 -10.01 -19.50 -21.10
C PHE A 55 -11.37 -20.11 -21.38
N LEU A 56 -12.47 -19.45 -21.00
CA LEU A 56 -13.82 -19.86 -21.39
C LEU A 56 -13.98 -19.85 -22.92
N GLY A 57 -13.49 -18.80 -23.59
CA GLY A 57 -13.49 -18.70 -25.05
C GLY A 57 -12.67 -19.81 -25.72
N GLU A 58 -11.46 -20.09 -25.22
CA GLU A 58 -10.61 -21.17 -25.72
C GLU A 58 -11.22 -22.57 -25.47
N SER A 59 -11.94 -22.73 -24.36
CA SER A 59 -12.67 -23.98 -24.04
C SER A 59 -13.86 -24.19 -24.98
N VAL A 60 -14.62 -23.13 -25.30
CA VAL A 60 -15.75 -23.18 -26.26
C VAL A 60 -15.26 -23.51 -27.68
N SER A 61 -14.05 -23.10 -28.04
CA SER A 61 -13.42 -23.48 -29.31
C SER A 61 -12.99 -24.96 -29.36
N GLY A 62 -13.19 -25.73 -28.29
CA GLY A 62 -12.96 -27.17 -28.23
C GLY A 62 -11.51 -27.59 -27.96
N TYR A 63 -10.64 -26.66 -27.55
CA TYR A 63 -9.19 -26.89 -27.44
C TYR A 63 -8.72 -27.31 -26.04
N LEU A 64 -9.52 -27.06 -24.99
CA LEU A 64 -9.11 -27.24 -23.59
C LEU A 64 -10.19 -27.95 -22.77
N ALA A 65 -9.78 -28.97 -21.99
CA ALA A 65 -10.63 -29.57 -20.99
C ALA A 65 -10.88 -28.57 -19.85
N VAL A 66 -12.15 -28.36 -19.48
CA VAL A 66 -12.57 -27.45 -18.40
C VAL A 66 -11.82 -27.71 -17.08
N ASP A 67 -11.43 -28.97 -16.85
CA ASP A 67 -10.64 -29.40 -15.69
C ASP A 67 -9.24 -28.75 -15.62
N ALA A 68 -8.61 -28.50 -16.78
CA ALA A 68 -7.30 -27.85 -16.85
C ALA A 68 -7.37 -26.31 -16.73
N VAL A 69 -8.55 -25.71 -16.92
CA VAL A 69 -8.74 -24.26 -16.91
C VAL A 69 -8.41 -23.66 -15.55
N ALA A 70 -8.82 -24.30 -14.46
CA ALA A 70 -8.52 -23.81 -13.10
C ALA A 70 -7.01 -23.83 -12.81
N VAL A 71 -6.31 -24.87 -13.26
CA VAL A 71 -4.85 -25.01 -13.08
C VAL A 71 -4.10 -24.00 -13.95
N MET A 72 -4.47 -23.84 -15.22
CA MET A 72 -3.88 -22.82 -16.10
C MET A 72 -4.15 -21.40 -15.61
N LEU A 73 -5.36 -21.13 -15.12
CA LEU A 73 -5.72 -19.84 -14.56
C LEU A 73 -4.89 -19.53 -13.32
N GLY A 74 -4.73 -20.51 -12.42
CA GLY A 74 -3.85 -20.39 -11.25
C GLY A 74 -2.39 -20.15 -11.65
N PHE A 75 -1.84 -20.95 -12.57
CA PHE A 75 -0.45 -20.81 -13.02
C PHE A 75 -0.20 -19.47 -13.73
N SER A 76 -1.14 -19.02 -14.56
CA SER A 76 -1.04 -17.74 -15.26
C SER A 76 -1.19 -16.55 -14.31
N ALA A 77 -2.06 -16.66 -13.28
CA ALA A 77 -2.18 -15.66 -12.22
C ALA A 77 -0.89 -15.55 -11.39
N VAL A 78 -0.25 -16.68 -11.04
CA VAL A 78 1.04 -16.68 -10.33
C VAL A 78 2.16 -16.05 -11.19
N THR A 79 2.16 -16.30 -12.49
CA THR A 79 3.13 -15.70 -13.41
C THR A 79 2.92 -14.20 -13.56
N SER A 80 1.67 -13.74 -13.52
CA SER A 80 1.30 -12.33 -13.69
C SER A 80 1.34 -11.54 -12.37
N LEU A 81 1.42 -12.21 -11.22
CA LEU A 81 1.49 -11.60 -9.89
C LEU A 81 2.55 -10.49 -9.77
N PRO A 82 3.84 -10.72 -10.09
CA PRO A 82 4.86 -9.68 -9.92
C PRO A 82 4.65 -8.46 -10.83
N ILE A 83 4.11 -8.67 -12.03
CA ILE A 83 3.75 -7.58 -12.96
C ILE A 83 2.62 -6.73 -12.39
N ILE A 84 1.54 -7.36 -11.94
CA ILE A 84 0.37 -6.67 -11.37
C ILE A 84 0.75 -5.99 -10.06
N LEU A 85 1.57 -6.64 -9.23
CA LEU A 85 2.08 -6.09 -7.98
C LEU A 85 2.92 -4.82 -8.25
N SER A 86 3.80 -4.85 -9.24
CA SER A 86 4.62 -3.68 -9.61
C SER A 86 3.76 -2.49 -10.06
N ILE A 87 2.81 -2.73 -10.97
CA ILE A 87 1.92 -1.69 -11.51
C ILE A 87 1.01 -1.12 -10.41
N SER A 88 0.40 -1.99 -9.61
CA SER A 88 -0.48 -1.55 -8.51
C SER A 88 0.26 -0.80 -7.42
N LEU A 89 1.48 -1.22 -7.06
CA LEU A 89 2.32 -0.53 -6.10
C LEU A 89 2.69 0.86 -6.63
N PHE A 90 3.10 0.96 -7.89
CA PHE A 90 3.39 2.24 -8.53
C PHE A 90 2.17 3.18 -8.53
N LEU A 91 1.01 2.71 -8.96
CA LEU A 91 -0.24 3.47 -8.93
C LEU A 91 -0.66 3.88 -7.52
N SER A 92 -0.50 2.98 -6.54
CA SER A 92 -0.77 3.27 -5.13
C SER A 92 0.10 4.41 -4.61
N VAL A 93 1.41 4.39 -4.92
CA VAL A 93 2.35 5.44 -4.49
C VAL A 93 1.92 6.77 -5.08
N LEU A 94 1.66 6.80 -6.40
CA LEU A 94 1.23 8.01 -7.07
C LEU A 94 -0.09 8.56 -6.52
N MET A 95 -1.10 7.71 -6.28
CA MET A 95 -2.37 8.14 -5.69
C MET A 95 -2.19 8.68 -4.28
N THR A 96 -1.42 7.97 -3.44
CA THR A 96 -1.17 8.36 -2.05
C THR A 96 -0.43 9.69 -1.99
N LEU A 97 0.62 9.87 -2.80
CA LEU A 97 1.32 11.15 -2.92
C LEU A 97 0.39 12.25 -3.42
N THR A 98 -0.37 12.01 -4.48
CA THR A 98 -1.33 13.00 -5.01
C THR A 98 -2.33 13.46 -3.94
N ARG A 99 -2.79 12.54 -3.09
CA ARG A 99 -3.68 12.88 -1.97
C ARG A 99 -2.96 13.68 -0.88
N CYS A 100 -1.75 13.27 -0.50
CA CYS A 100 -0.92 13.97 0.49
C CYS A 100 -0.47 15.38 0.06
N TYR A 101 -0.31 15.62 -1.25
CA TYR A 101 -0.02 16.95 -1.79
C TYR A 101 -1.27 17.84 -1.83
N ARG A 102 -2.45 17.24 -1.99
CA ARG A 102 -3.73 17.96 -2.08
C ARG A 102 -4.33 18.27 -0.71
N ASP A 103 -4.12 17.40 0.28
CA ASP A 103 -4.36 17.73 1.69
C ASP A 103 -3.18 18.56 2.19
N SER A 104 -3.39 19.85 2.43
CA SER A 104 -2.35 20.81 2.85
C SER A 104 -1.66 20.50 4.19
N GLU A 105 -1.88 19.35 4.83
CA GLU A 105 -1.27 18.97 6.11
C GLU A 105 0.21 18.61 5.95
N MET A 106 0.59 17.88 4.90
CA MET A 106 1.98 17.47 4.66
C MET A 106 2.86 18.61 4.11
N VAL A 107 2.28 19.52 3.32
CA VAL A 107 2.95 20.72 2.82
C VAL A 107 3.20 21.71 3.96
N VAL A 108 2.27 21.85 4.91
CA VAL A 108 2.47 22.65 6.13
C VAL A 108 3.58 22.05 7.01
N TRP A 109 3.71 20.72 7.04
CA TRP A 109 4.76 20.06 7.83
C TRP A 109 6.15 20.15 7.16
N PHE A 110 6.23 20.00 5.84
CA PHE A 110 7.48 20.18 5.08
C PHE A 110 7.95 21.66 5.08
N SER A 111 7.02 22.61 5.12
CA SER A 111 7.33 24.05 5.27
C SER A 111 7.61 24.49 6.70
N ALA A 112 7.20 23.71 7.71
CA ALA A 112 7.55 23.94 9.12
C ALA A 112 8.97 23.47 9.51
N GLY A 113 9.73 22.89 8.57
CA GLY A 113 11.16 22.58 8.75
C GLY A 113 11.45 21.32 9.58
N ILE A 114 10.57 20.32 9.53
CA ILE A 114 10.82 18.96 10.05
C ILE A 114 11.16 17.95 8.96
#